data_AF-A0A2K4KN65-F1
#
_entry.id   AF-A0A2K4KN65-F1
#
_cell.length_a   1.000
_cell.length_b   1.000
_cell.length_c   1.000
_cell.angle_alpha   90.00
_cell.angle_beta   90.00
_cell.angle_gamma   90.00
#
_symmetry.space_group_name_H-M   'P 1'
#
loop_
_entity.id
_entity.type
_entity.pdbx_description
1 polymer ?
#
loop_
_entity_poly.entity_id
_entity_poly.type
_entity_poly.pdbx_seq_one_letter_code
_entity_poly.pdbx_strand_id
1 'polypeptide(L)'
;MTTLNPFPNRYRPLHTSLTDSPPLIIDTEANPQDILGAALQRIRASSDLLRTLHCQNFHDGDVEDIPHITHALYLLTQDGCDLLKVAQQRMLNWKAPA
;
A
#
# COMPACT_ATOMS: atom_id res chain seq x y z
N MET A 1 2.06 26.55 6.05
CA MET A 1 1.17 26.05 7.12
C MET A 1 1.71 24.70 7.55
N THR A 2 2.15 24.57 8.80
CA THR A 2 2.69 23.32 9.35
C THR A 2 1.54 22.36 9.58
N THR A 3 1.40 21.33 8.73
CA THR A 3 0.48 20.22 8.95
C THR A 3 0.96 19.44 10.16
N LEU A 4 0.26 19.57 11.29
CA LEU A 4 0.48 18.76 12.49
C LEU A 4 0.49 17.28 12.09
N ASN A 5 1.62 16.60 12.29
CA ASN A 5 1.71 15.17 12.03
C ASN A 5 0.90 14.42 13.10
N PRO A 6 -0.18 13.70 12.76
CA PRO A 6 -0.97 12.97 13.75
C PRO A 6 -0.29 11.68 14.22
N PHE A 7 0.86 11.32 13.63
CA PHE A 7 1.60 10.11 13.95
C PHE A 7 2.63 10.33 15.07
N PRO A 8 2.71 9.43 16.08
CA PRO A 8 3.69 9.53 17.16
C PRO A 8 5.14 9.28 16.69
N ASN A 9 5.31 8.52 15.60
CA ASN A 9 6.62 8.19 15.02
C ASN A 9 6.65 8.63 13.56
N ARG A 10 7.73 9.33 13.16
CA ARG A 10 7.96 9.75 11.77
C ARG A 10 7.98 8.56 10.82
N TYR A 11 8.77 7.54 11.14
CA TYR A 11 8.90 6.35 10.31
C TYR A 11 7.98 5.25 10.83
N ARG A 12 7.09 4.77 9.95
CA ARG A 12 6.17 3.67 10.25
C ARG A 12 6.43 2.49 9.32
N PRO A 13 6.57 1.27 9.84
CA PRO A 13 6.69 0.10 8.98
C PRO A 13 5.42 -0.15 8.16
N LEU A 14 5.58 -0.67 6.95
CA LEU A 14 4.46 -1.26 6.21
C LEU A 14 3.97 -2.53 6.91
N HIS A 15 2.66 -2.78 6.89
CA HIS A 15 2.07 -3.96 7.54
C HIS A 15 2.58 -5.29 6.95
N THR A 16 3.04 -5.24 5.69
CA THR A 16 3.65 -6.35 4.96
C THR A 16 5.08 -6.68 5.41
N SER A 17 5.67 -5.89 6.31
CA SER A 17 7.00 -6.16 6.86
C SER A 17 6.95 -7.34 7.83
N LEU A 18 7.59 -8.46 7.47
CA LEU A 18 7.60 -9.70 8.25
C LEU A 18 8.84 -9.89 9.13
N THR A 19 9.73 -8.90 9.19
CA THR A 19 11.03 -9.01 9.88
C THR A 19 11.11 -8.06 11.07
N ASP A 20 11.95 -8.41 12.05
CA ASP A 20 12.19 -7.60 13.25
C ASP A 20 12.78 -6.21 12.94
N SER A 21 13.43 -6.08 11.77
CA SER A 21 13.94 -4.82 11.25
C SER A 21 13.22 -4.48 9.95
N PRO A 22 12.11 -3.72 10.00
CA PRO A 22 11.28 -3.46 8.82
C PRO A 22 12.05 -2.59 7.80
N PRO A 23 12.42 -3.13 6.63
CA PRO A 23 13.25 -2.41 5.66
C PRO A 23 12.45 -1.41 4.83
N LEU A 24 11.12 -1.60 4.76
CA LEU A 24 10.21 -0.73 4.02
C LEU A 24 9.34 0.03 5.02
N ILE A 25 9.51 1.35 5.01
CA ILE A 25 8.83 2.26 5.92
C ILE A 25 8.14 3.38 5.16
N ILE A 26 7.12 3.96 5.78
CA ILE A 26 6.48 5.19 5.38
C ILE A 26 7.11 6.33 6.18
N ASP A 27 7.70 7.30 5.48
CA ASP A 27 8.03 8.60 6.08
C ASP A 27 6.76 9.44 6.19
N THR A 28 6.15 9.47 7.36
CA THR A 28 4.89 10.19 7.61
C THR A 28 5.03 11.70 7.54
N GLU A 29 6.26 12.23 7.56
CA GLU A 29 6.53 13.67 7.39
C GLU A 29 6.72 14.08 5.94
N ALA A 30 6.81 13.13 5.00
CA ALA A 30 6.85 13.43 3.57
C ALA A 30 5.63 14.25 3.12
N ASN A 31 5.75 14.88 1.95
CA ASN A 31 4.65 15.65 1.37
C ASN A 31 3.42 14.73 1.20
N PRO A 32 2.26 15.07 1.79
CA PRO A 32 1.08 14.21 1.75
C PRO A 32 0.60 13.88 0.33
N GLN A 33 0.85 14.77 -0.65
CA GLN A 33 0.53 14.52 -2.06
C GLN A 33 1.43 13.43 -2.66
N ASP A 34 2.71 13.38 -2.28
CA ASP A 34 3.64 12.35 -2.74
C ASP A 34 3.30 11.00 -2.12
N ILE A 35 2.91 10.98 -0.83
CA ILE A 35 2.40 9.78 -0.15
C ILE A 35 1.14 9.27 -0.86
N LEU A 36 0.20 10.15 -1.19
CA LEU A 36 -1.01 9.80 -1.94
C LEU A 36 -0.67 9.27 -3.35
N GLY A 37 0.25 9.91 -4.05
CA GLY A 37 0.73 9.47 -5.37
C GLY A 37 1.30 8.05 -5.32
N ALA A 38 2.15 7.77 -4.33
CA ALA A 38 2.73 6.44 -4.10
C ALA A 38 1.65 5.39 -3.74
N ALA A 39 0.62 5.79 -2.99
CA ALA A 39 -0.50 4.94 -2.65
C ALA A 39 -1.33 4.57 -3.89
N LEU A 40 -1.69 5.59 -4.69
CA LEU A 40 -2.45 5.42 -5.94
C LEU A 40 -1.71 4.53 -6.93
N GLN A 41 -0.38 4.69 -7.05
CA GLN A 41 0.44 3.87 -7.93
C GLN A 41 0.34 2.37 -7.57
N ARG A 42 0.43 2.02 -6.28
CA ARG A 42 0.31 0.62 -5.82
C ARG A 42 -1.10 0.06 -5.99
N ILE A 43 -2.13 0.82 -5.64
CA ILE A 43 -3.53 0.39 -5.80
C ILE A 43 -3.88 0.18 -7.27
N ARG A 44 -3.41 1.06 -8.16
CA ARG A 44 -3.59 0.89 -9.61
C ARG A 44 -2.86 -0.33 -10.13
N ALA A 45 -1.59 -0.52 -9.75
CA ALA A 45 -0.83 -1.70 -10.13
C ALA A 45 -1.50 -3.00 -9.66
N SER A 46 -2.02 -3.03 -8.43
CA SER A 46 -2.82 -4.15 -7.92
C SER A 46 -4.08 -4.37 -8.75
N SER A 47 -4.84 -3.31 -9.06
CA SER A 47 -6.06 -3.42 -9.87
C SER A 47 -5.80 -3.93 -11.28
N ASP A 48 -4.73 -3.46 -11.93
CA ASP A 48 -4.35 -3.90 -13.27
C ASP A 48 -3.87 -5.36 -13.23
N LEU A 49 -3.08 -5.75 -12.24
CA LEU A 49 -2.65 -7.14 -12.06
C LEU A 49 -3.83 -8.08 -11.76
N LEU A 50 -4.83 -7.63 -10.99
CA LEU A 50 -6.04 -8.40 -10.70
C LEU A 50 -6.86 -8.60 -11.98
N ARG A 51 -6.93 -7.57 -12.83
CA ARG A 51 -7.58 -7.68 -14.14
C ARG A 51 -6.86 -8.70 -15.01
N THR A 52 -5.53 -8.67 -15.03
CA THR A 52 -4.74 -9.68 -15.75
C THR A 52 -5.06 -11.08 -15.26
N LEU A 53 -5.09 -11.31 -13.94
CA LEU A 53 -5.44 -12.60 -13.34
C LEU A 53 -6.87 -13.02 -13.69
N HIS A 54 -7.83 -12.10 -13.61
CA HIS A 54 -9.23 -12.36 -13.92
C HIS A 54 -9.47 -12.74 -15.38
N CYS A 55 -8.69 -12.17 -16.30
CA CYS A 55 -8.77 -12.46 -17.73
C CYS A 55 -7.98 -13.70 -18.15
N GLN A 56 -7.18 -14.32 -17.28
CA GLN A 56 -6.46 -15.55 -17.63
C GLN A 56 -7.46 -16.70 -17.85
N ASN A 57 -7.25 -17.46 -18.92
CA ASN A 57 -7.90 -18.74 -19.09
C ASN A 57 -7.12 -19.78 -18.27
N PHE A 58 -7.72 -20.32 -17.21
CA PHE A 58 -7.09 -21.34 -16.34
C PHE A 58 -6.74 -22.64 -17.06
N HIS A 59 -7.18 -22.80 -18.31
CA HIS A 59 -6.79 -23.90 -19.18
C HIS A 59 -5.37 -23.74 -19.75
N ASP A 60 -4.92 -22.50 -20.00
CA ASP A 60 -3.64 -22.21 -20.67
C ASP A 60 -2.63 -21.53 -19.73
N GLY A 61 -3.06 -21.08 -18.55
CA GLY A 61 -2.22 -20.49 -17.51
C GLY A 61 -1.64 -21.54 -16.56
N ASP A 62 -0.42 -21.30 -16.07
CA ASP A 62 0.17 -22.16 -15.05
C ASP A 62 -0.55 -21.96 -13.71
N VAL A 63 -1.02 -23.06 -13.11
CA VAL A 63 -1.68 -23.02 -11.81
C VAL A 63 -0.70 -22.58 -10.71
N GLU A 64 0.60 -22.78 -10.92
CA GLU A 64 1.65 -22.32 -10.01
C GLU A 64 1.78 -20.78 -10.00
N ASP A 65 1.36 -20.07 -11.05
CA ASP A 65 1.40 -18.61 -11.10
C ASP A 65 0.35 -17.94 -10.20
N ILE A 66 -0.76 -18.64 -9.92
CA ILE A 66 -1.87 -18.11 -9.11
C ILE A 66 -1.42 -17.64 -7.72
N PRO A 67 -0.73 -18.45 -6.89
CA PRO A 67 -0.25 -18.00 -5.58
C PRO A 67 0.76 -16.86 -5.69
N HIS A 68 1.62 -16.84 -6.72
CA HIS A 68 2.59 -15.76 -6.91
C HIS A 68 1.92 -14.42 -7.23
N ILE A 69 0.97 -14.43 -8.17
CA ILE A 69 0.20 -13.24 -8.54
C ILE A 69 -0.67 -12.79 -7.37
N THR A 70 -1.32 -13.73 -6.67
CA THR A 70 -2.13 -13.43 -5.48
C THR A 70 -1.30 -12.80 -4.37
N HIS A 71 -0.07 -13.28 -4.16
CA HIS A 71 0.83 -12.70 -3.18
C HIS A 71 1.26 -11.27 -3.55
N ALA A 72 1.61 -11.03 -4.83
CA ALA A 72 1.93 -9.68 -5.31
C ALA A 72 0.73 -8.72 -5.16
N LEU A 73 -0.48 -9.18 -5.48
CA LEU A 73 -1.73 -8.44 -5.25
C LEU A 73 -1.91 -8.08 -3.78
N TYR A 74 -1.70 -9.03 -2.88
CA TYR A 74 -1.78 -8.80 -1.44
C TYR A 74 -0.81 -7.70 -1.00
N LEU A 75 0.48 -7.80 -1.37
CA LEU A 75 1.50 -6.82 -1.00
C LEU A 75 1.16 -5.41 -1.50
N LEU A 76 0.87 -5.27 -2.81
CA LEU A 76 0.55 -3.97 -3.41
C LEU A 76 -0.69 -3.34 -2.79
N THR A 77 -1.71 -4.15 -2.49
CA THR A 77 -2.95 -3.67 -1.89
C THR A 77 -2.74 -3.22 -0.45
N GLN A 78 -2.04 -4.01 0.37
CA GLN A 78 -1.76 -3.65 1.77
C GLN A 78 -0.89 -2.39 1.86
N ASP A 79 0.21 -2.35 1.09
CA ASP A 79 1.11 -1.19 1.05
C ASP A 79 0.38 0.08 0.57
N GLY A 80 -0.45 -0.04 -0.46
CA GLY A 80 -1.28 1.05 -0.96
C GLY A 80 -2.27 1.55 0.09
N CYS A 81 -2.93 0.65 0.82
CA CYS A 81 -3.85 0.98 1.91
C CYS A 81 -3.14 1.68 3.08
N ASP A 82 -1.95 1.25 3.46
CA ASP A 82 -1.19 1.88 4.54
C ASP A 82 -0.75 3.31 4.18
N LEU A 83 -0.29 3.52 2.95
CA LEU A 83 0.01 4.85 2.44
C LEU A 83 -1.23 5.73 2.35
N LEU A 84 -2.38 5.19 1.90
CA LEU A 84 -3.65 5.92 1.85
C LEU A 84 -4.08 6.38 3.24
N LYS A 85 -3.97 5.53 4.27
CA LYS A 85 -4.25 5.91 5.65
C LYS A 85 -3.37 7.10 6.05
N VAL A 86 -2.06 7.01 5.84
CA VAL A 86 -1.13 8.11 6.18
C VAL A 86 -1.46 9.41 5.44
N ALA A 87 -1.70 9.33 4.13
CA ALA A 87 -2.09 10.49 3.33
C ALA A 87 -3.41 11.12 3.82
N GLN A 88 -4.45 10.32 4.06
CA GLN A 88 -5.74 10.81 4.57
C GLN A 88 -5.60 11.52 5.91
N GLN A 89 -4.85 10.94 6.85
CA GLN A 89 -4.65 11.56 8.16
C GLN A 89 -3.90 12.90 8.06
N ARG A 90 -2.91 12.99 7.16
CA ARG A 90 -2.11 14.21 6.93
C ARG A 90 -2.84 15.29 6.13
N MET A 91 -3.71 14.90 5.20
CA MET A 91 -4.44 15.83 4.32
C MET A 91 -5.75 16.34 4.92
N LEU A 92 -6.45 15.49 5.69
CA LEU A 92 -7.82 15.77 6.13
C LEU A 92 -7.93 15.99 7.65
N ASN A 93 -6.82 15.93 8.40
CA ASN A 93 -6.83 15.74 9.86
C ASN A 93 -7.73 14.58 10.30
N TRP A 94 -7.98 13.62 9.40
CA TRP A 94 -8.83 12.48 9.64
C TRP A 94 -8.15 11.56 10.65
N LYS A 95 -8.87 11.10 11.67
CA LYS A 95 -8.38 10.03 12.55
C LYS A 95 -9.11 8.76 12.15
N ALA A 96 -8.37 7.74 11.71
CA ALA A 96 -8.97 6.44 11.45
C ALA A 96 -9.58 5.89 12.75
N PRO A 97 -10.78 5.28 12.71
CA PRO A 97 -11.34 4.59 13.86
C PRO A 97 -10.41 3.44 14.30
N ALA A 98 -10.39 3.19 15.62
CA ALA A 98 -9.54 2.21 16.28
C ALA A 98 -9.86 0.76 15.87
#